data_AF-A0A8D8C2F4-F1
#
_entry.id   AF-A0A8D8C2F4-F1
#
_cell.length_a   1.000
_cell.length_b   1.000
_cell.length_c   1.000
_cell.angle_alpha   90.00
_cell.angle_beta   90.00
_cell.angle_gamma   90.00
#
_symmetry.space_group_name_H-M   'P 1'
#
loop_
_entity.id
_entity.type
_entity.pdbx_description
1 polymer ?
#
loop_
_entity_poly.entity_id
_entity_poly.type
_entity_poly.pdbx_seq_one_letter_code
_entity_poly.pdbx_strand_id
1 'polypeptide(L)'
;MNRLTLPLIVVLLIWDTVRGQNVLENMMWPSYSGINAQLGMAKVTEEPCSTGDLKFGYQWKYGQDFKVALNKCCDNYRQNGDKCVAECENCLNGFCSTPNECICNKGFLKNPENDQCESNPLEQCRISCENGRCDENARCHCERGFVMGDDGRCRDEVIFCLKIMRKGKVCFTRGKKASDEVYV
;
A
#
# COMPACT_ATOMS: atom_id res chain seq x y z
N MET A 1 35.54 68.20 12.32
CA MET A 1 34.52 67.62 13.22
C MET A 1 33.39 67.06 12.36
N ASN A 2 33.51 65.80 11.94
CA ASN A 2 32.47 65.15 11.14
C ASN A 2 31.44 64.53 12.10
N ARG A 3 30.23 65.06 12.12
CA ARG A 3 29.11 64.48 12.87
C ARG A 3 28.62 63.24 12.13
N LEU A 4 29.07 62.06 12.57
CA LEU A 4 28.40 60.81 12.29
C LEU A 4 26.99 60.90 12.88
N THR A 5 25.98 60.78 12.02
CA THR A 5 24.60 60.72 12.47
C THR A 5 24.41 59.43 13.28
N LEU A 6 23.84 59.57 14.47
CA LEU A 6 23.51 58.50 15.42
C LEU A 6 23.02 57.15 14.82
N PRO A 7 22.27 57.06 13.71
CA PRO A 7 21.91 55.78 13.10
C PRO A 7 23.09 54.91 12.62
N LEU A 8 24.21 55.50 12.17
CA LEU A 8 25.35 54.71 11.66
C LEU A 8 26.16 54.01 12.77
N ILE A 9 26.16 54.59 13.97
CA ILE A 9 26.85 54.01 15.13
C ILE A 9 26.06 52.79 15.65
N VAL A 10 24.73 52.83 15.58
CA VAL A 10 23.87 51.69 15.98
C VAL A 10 24.04 50.50 15.04
N VAL A 11 24.16 50.72 13.73
CA VAL A 11 24.38 49.63 12.74
C VAL A 11 25.71 48.90 12.98
N LEU A 12 26.78 49.63 13.34
CA LEU A 12 28.08 49.03 13.63
C LEU A 12 28.09 48.28 14.97
N LEU A 13 27.40 48.79 15.99
CA LEU A 13 27.29 48.10 17.30
C LEU A 13 26.43 46.83 17.24
N ILE A 14 25.46 46.75 16.32
CA ILE A 14 24.69 45.52 16.07
C ILE A 14 25.54 44.50 15.28
N TRP A 15 26.42 44.96 14.39
CA TRP A 15 27.30 44.05 13.63
C TRP A 15 28.34 43.35 14.52
N ASP A 16 28.82 44.02 15.57
CA ASP A 16 29.82 43.45 16.50
C ASP A 16 29.23 42.62 17.66
N THR A 17 27.91 42.71 17.92
CA THR A 17 27.24 41.89 18.95
C THR A 17 26.74 40.53 18.45
N VAL A 18 26.80 40.27 17.13
CA VAL A 18 26.45 38.98 16.52
C VAL A 18 27.70 38.23 16.05
N ARG A 19 28.77 38.25 16.86
CA ARG A 19 29.79 37.19 16.83
C ARG A 19 29.62 36.34 18.08
N GLY A 20 28.90 35.22 17.96
CA GLY A 20 28.92 34.25 19.05
C GLY A 20 27.82 33.21 19.14
N GLN A 21 26.84 33.14 18.24
CA GLN A 21 25.86 32.05 18.25
C GLN A 21 25.62 31.50 16.84
N ASN A 22 26.12 30.28 16.61
CA ASN A 22 25.69 29.41 15.53
C ASN A 22 24.25 28.95 15.82
N VAL A 23 23.26 29.72 15.40
CA VAL A 23 21.85 29.28 15.34
C VAL A 23 21.21 29.81 14.07
N LEU A 24 21.77 29.47 12.90
CA LEU A 24 21.13 29.65 11.59
C LEU A 24 21.60 28.56 10.61
N GLU A 25 21.58 27.30 11.04
CA GLU A 25 21.44 26.20 10.06
C GLU A 25 19.95 26.15 9.66
N ASN A 26 19.66 26.36 8.37
CA ASN A 26 18.34 26.29 7.71
C ASN A 26 17.49 27.57 7.62
N MET A 27 18.09 28.72 7.34
CA MET A 27 17.33 29.81 6.69
C MET A 27 17.49 29.73 5.17
N MET A 28 16.50 29.12 4.51
CA MET A 28 16.24 29.35 3.09
C MET A 28 15.96 30.85 2.91
N TRP A 29 16.75 31.51 2.07
CA TRP A 29 16.49 32.89 1.66
C TRP A 29 15.21 32.89 0.82
N PRO A 30 14.17 33.68 1.16
CA PRO A 30 13.08 33.90 0.22
C PRO A 30 13.61 34.72 -0.95
N SER A 31 13.69 34.10 -2.13
CA SER A 31 13.85 34.81 -3.40
C SER A 31 12.61 35.70 -3.59
N TYR A 32 12.79 36.99 -3.34
CA TYR A 32 11.75 37.99 -3.44
C TYR A 32 11.46 38.30 -4.92
N SER A 33 10.41 37.71 -5.48
CA SER A 33 9.77 38.19 -6.71
C SER A 33 8.26 38.08 -6.57
N GLY A 34 7.62 39.17 -6.16
CA GLY A 34 6.15 39.28 -6.13
C GLY A 34 5.65 40.05 -4.90
N ILE A 35 5.19 41.27 -5.15
CA ILE A 35 4.50 42.10 -4.16
C ILE A 35 3.04 41.63 -4.15
N ASN A 36 2.51 41.25 -2.98
CA ASN A 36 1.18 40.67 -2.72
C ASN A 36 1.06 39.14 -2.82
N ALA A 37 1.81 38.42 -1.99
CA ALA A 37 1.32 37.17 -1.43
C ALA A 37 0.94 37.45 0.03
N GLN A 38 -0.36 37.35 0.34
CA GLN A 38 -0.83 37.26 1.71
C GLN A 38 -0.02 36.14 2.38
N LEU A 39 0.72 36.48 3.44
CA LEU A 39 1.33 35.50 4.35
C LEU A 39 0.18 34.80 5.09
N GLY A 40 -0.54 33.95 4.37
CA GLY A 40 -1.16 32.80 4.99
C GLY A 40 -0.01 31.95 5.49
N MET A 41 0.34 32.12 6.76
CA MET A 41 0.83 30.99 7.52
C MET A 41 -0.27 29.96 7.35
N ALA A 42 -0.10 28.99 6.44
CA ALA A 42 -0.83 27.75 6.56
C ALA A 42 -0.43 27.26 7.95
N LYS A 43 -1.33 27.49 8.92
CA LYS A 43 -1.27 26.85 10.22
C LYS A 43 -1.02 25.40 9.86
N VAL A 44 0.15 24.88 10.22
CA VAL A 44 0.39 23.44 10.18
C VAL A 44 -0.62 22.91 11.18
N THR A 45 -1.83 22.61 10.71
CA THR A 45 -2.73 21.71 11.41
C THR A 45 -1.92 20.43 11.52
N GLU A 46 -1.64 20.05 12.75
CA GLU A 46 -1.00 18.81 13.14
C GLU A 46 -1.26 17.70 12.11
N GLU A 47 -0.21 17.24 11.44
CA GLU A 47 -0.17 15.86 10.99
C GLU A 47 1.13 15.27 11.54
N PRO A 48 1.20 14.97 12.86
CA PRO A 48 2.43 14.47 13.45
C PRO A 48 2.68 13.01 13.07
N CYS A 49 1.78 12.41 12.26
CA CYS A 49 1.86 11.04 11.84
C CYS A 49 0.96 10.73 10.61
N SER A 50 1.21 9.59 9.95
CA SER A 50 0.41 9.03 8.86
C SER A 50 -0.26 7.71 9.27
N THR A 51 -1.48 7.51 8.80
CA THR A 51 -2.22 6.22 8.86
C THR A 51 -2.20 5.48 7.52
N GLY A 52 -1.49 6.01 6.52
CA GLY A 52 -1.40 5.48 5.16
C GLY A 52 -0.01 5.71 4.59
N ASP A 53 0.10 6.37 3.44
CA ASP A 53 1.41 6.58 2.81
C ASP A 53 2.32 7.50 3.65
N LEU A 54 3.60 7.12 3.76
CA LEU A 54 4.64 7.96 4.34
C LEU A 54 5.08 9.01 3.30
N LYS A 55 5.31 10.23 3.77
CA LYS A 55 5.86 11.33 2.98
C LYS A 55 7.38 11.26 3.09
N PHE A 56 8.08 11.36 1.97
CA PHE A 56 9.55 11.33 1.93
C PHE A 56 10.11 12.61 1.31
N GLY A 57 11.26 13.01 1.80
CA GLY A 57 12.10 14.06 1.22
C GLY A 57 13.52 13.55 1.05
N TYR A 58 14.40 14.43 0.60
CA TYR A 58 15.83 14.15 0.46
C TYR A 58 16.63 15.12 1.30
N GLN A 59 17.66 14.61 1.96
CA GLN A 59 18.63 15.40 2.72
C GLN A 59 20.03 15.17 2.16
N TRP A 60 20.72 16.27 1.85
CA TRP A 60 22.09 16.22 1.36
C TRP A 60 23.07 16.07 2.53
N LYS A 61 23.81 14.96 2.57
CA LYS A 61 24.89 14.71 3.55
C LYS A 61 26.09 14.08 2.85
N TYR A 62 27.30 14.50 3.20
CA TYR A 62 28.55 13.94 2.67
C TYR A 62 28.63 13.84 1.12
N GLY A 63 28.03 14.78 0.39
CA GLY A 63 28.04 14.74 -1.08
C GLY A 63 26.95 13.88 -1.73
N GLN A 64 25.98 13.37 -0.96
CA GLN A 64 24.94 12.47 -1.44
C GLN A 64 23.56 12.84 -0.89
N ASP A 65 22.50 12.56 -1.67
CA ASP A 65 21.11 12.71 -1.26
C ASP A 65 20.58 11.45 -0.57
N PHE A 66 20.08 11.61 0.66
CA PHE A 66 19.48 10.54 1.44
C PHE A 66 17.97 10.69 1.52
N LYS A 67 17.22 9.66 1.11
CA LYS A 67 15.76 9.60 1.30
C LYS A 67 15.46 9.52 2.79
N VAL A 68 14.69 10.48 3.30
CA VAL A 68 14.28 10.55 4.71
C VAL A 68 12.76 10.66 4.81
N ALA A 69 12.17 9.97 5.78
CA ALA A 69 10.74 10.11 6.08
C ALA A 69 10.48 11.48 6.73
N LEU A 70 9.49 12.21 6.21
CA LEU A 70 9.07 13.53 6.70
C LEU A 70 7.98 13.43 7.77
N ASN A 71 7.27 12.30 7.83
CA ASN A 71 6.32 11.95 8.87
C ASN A 71 6.58 10.52 9.37
N LYS A 72 6.03 10.19 10.54
CA LYS A 72 6.08 8.85 11.15
C LYS A 72 4.72 8.18 11.09
N CYS A 73 4.62 6.89 11.42
CA CYS A 73 3.33 6.24 11.61
C CYS A 73 2.63 6.73 12.89
N CYS A 74 1.30 6.75 12.86
CA CYS A 74 0.49 7.08 14.04
C CYS A 74 0.53 5.97 15.08
N ASP A 75 0.08 6.27 16.30
CA ASP A 75 -0.01 5.28 17.36
C ASP A 75 -0.93 4.12 16.92
N ASN A 76 -0.50 2.89 17.21
CA ASN A 76 -1.13 1.64 16.74
C ASN A 76 -1.10 1.45 15.21
N TYR A 77 -0.18 2.13 14.51
CA TYR A 77 0.20 1.83 13.14
C TYR A 77 1.68 1.51 13.08
N ARG A 78 2.04 0.52 12.26
CA ARG A 78 3.45 0.18 11.98
C ARG A 78 3.83 0.46 10.55
N GLN A 79 5.11 0.74 10.35
CA GLN A 79 5.68 0.91 9.02
C GLN A 79 5.77 -0.44 8.30
N ASN A 80 5.21 -0.50 7.09
CA ASN A 80 5.36 -1.59 6.13
C ASN A 80 5.79 -0.98 4.79
N GLY A 81 7.11 -0.86 4.60
CA GLY A 81 7.70 -0.15 3.46
C GLY A 81 7.46 1.36 3.53
N ASP A 82 6.90 1.92 2.46
CA ASP A 82 6.57 3.34 2.34
C ASP A 82 5.16 3.67 2.88
N LYS A 83 4.53 2.76 3.63
CA LYS A 83 3.19 2.91 4.19
C LYS A 83 3.14 2.58 5.68
N CYS A 84 2.17 3.16 6.36
CA CYS A 84 1.73 2.82 7.69
C CYS A 84 0.51 1.92 7.58
N VAL A 85 0.56 0.76 8.24
CA VAL A 85 -0.55 -0.19 8.31
C VAL A 85 -1.00 -0.31 9.76
N ALA A 86 -2.31 -0.40 9.96
CA ALA A 86 -2.88 -0.53 11.30
C ALA A 86 -2.38 -1.81 11.98
N GLU A 87 -2.22 -1.74 13.30
CA GLU A 87 -1.93 -2.88 14.15
C GLU A 87 -3.21 -3.36 14.82
N CYS A 88 -3.39 -4.67 14.88
CA CYS A 88 -4.49 -5.31 15.60
C CYS A 88 -4.02 -6.64 16.19
N GLU A 89 -4.52 -6.97 17.37
CA GLU A 89 -4.22 -8.24 18.02
C GLU A 89 -4.95 -9.40 17.32
N ASN A 90 -4.28 -10.55 17.18
CA ASN A 90 -4.88 -11.82 16.75
C ASN A 90 -5.63 -11.81 15.39
N CYS A 91 -5.21 -10.99 14.42
CA CYS A 91 -5.79 -10.95 13.08
C CYS A 91 -5.11 -11.89 12.08
N LEU A 92 -5.03 -13.18 12.41
CA LEU A 92 -4.54 -14.20 11.48
C LEU A 92 -5.57 -14.41 10.36
N ASN A 93 -5.12 -14.58 9.11
CA ASN A 93 -5.99 -14.70 7.93
C ASN A 93 -6.91 -13.49 7.67
N GLY A 94 -6.50 -12.32 8.13
CA GLY A 94 -7.15 -11.05 7.83
C GLY A 94 -6.14 -9.92 7.63
N PHE A 95 -6.65 -8.69 7.59
CA PHE A 95 -5.87 -7.47 7.65
C PHE A 95 -6.57 -6.46 8.56
N CYS A 96 -5.80 -5.58 9.20
CA CYS A 96 -6.37 -4.53 10.04
C CYS A 96 -6.83 -3.37 9.14
N SER A 97 -8.14 -3.06 9.10
CA SER A 97 -8.67 -1.88 8.41
C SER A 97 -8.34 -0.61 9.18
N THR A 98 -8.51 -0.68 10.49
CA THR A 98 -8.16 0.33 11.48
C THR A 98 -7.53 -0.37 12.70
N PRO A 99 -6.92 0.39 13.64
CA PRO A 99 -6.37 -0.23 14.83
C PRO A 99 -7.42 -1.07 15.57
N ASN A 100 -7.05 -2.29 15.93
CA ASN A 100 -7.93 -3.28 16.59
C ASN A 100 -9.16 -3.73 15.78
N GLU A 101 -9.29 -3.37 14.50
CA GLU A 101 -10.38 -3.81 13.63
C GLU A 101 -9.86 -4.77 12.55
N CYS A 102 -10.05 -6.06 12.77
CA CYS A 102 -9.65 -7.11 11.83
C CYS A 102 -10.74 -7.40 10.79
N ILE A 103 -10.37 -7.29 9.51
CA ILE A 103 -11.18 -7.70 8.37
C ILE A 103 -10.64 -9.02 7.82
N CYS A 104 -11.48 -10.04 7.77
CA CYS A 104 -11.08 -11.36 7.32
C CYS A 104 -10.83 -11.42 5.81
N ASN A 105 -9.81 -12.17 5.41
CA ASN A 105 -9.50 -12.42 4.01
C ASN A 105 -10.63 -13.23 3.37
N LYS A 106 -10.70 -13.17 2.03
CA LYS A 106 -11.68 -13.95 1.26
C LYS A 106 -11.59 -15.43 1.62
N GLY A 107 -12.73 -16.06 1.94
CA GLY A 107 -12.78 -17.46 2.37
C GLY A 107 -12.70 -17.67 3.88
N PHE A 108 -12.63 -16.58 4.66
CA PHE A 108 -12.61 -16.61 6.11
C PHE A 108 -13.77 -15.77 6.68
N LEU A 109 -14.28 -16.17 7.85
CA LEU A 109 -15.27 -15.43 8.61
C LEU A 109 -14.76 -15.15 10.02
N LYS A 110 -15.19 -14.01 10.56
CA LYS A 110 -14.84 -13.61 11.93
C LYS A 110 -15.62 -14.48 12.92
N ASN A 111 -14.91 -15.16 13.81
CA ASN A 111 -15.51 -15.87 14.93
C ASN A 111 -15.87 -14.85 16.02
N PRO A 112 -17.16 -14.79 16.46
CA PRO A 112 -17.61 -13.81 17.45
C PRO A 112 -17.05 -14.03 18.87
N GLU A 113 -16.50 -15.20 19.18
CA GLU A 113 -16.01 -15.55 20.52
C GLU A 113 -14.56 -15.12 20.76
N ASN A 114 -13.72 -15.15 19.72
CA ASN A 114 -12.27 -14.93 19.83
C ASN A 114 -11.73 -13.87 18.86
N ASP A 115 -12.62 -13.22 18.08
CA ASP A 115 -12.32 -12.23 17.04
C ASP A 115 -11.36 -12.69 15.92
N GLN A 116 -11.06 -14.00 15.83
CA GLN A 116 -10.18 -14.57 14.81
C GLN A 116 -10.90 -14.83 13.49
N CYS A 117 -10.16 -14.81 12.39
CA CYS A 117 -10.66 -15.18 11.08
C CYS A 117 -10.47 -16.68 10.83
N GLU A 118 -11.57 -17.41 10.89
CA GLU A 118 -11.61 -18.85 10.70
C GLU A 118 -12.05 -19.22 9.28
N SER A 119 -11.54 -20.34 8.77
CA SER A 119 -11.89 -20.82 7.44
C SER A 119 -13.39 -21.06 7.33
N ASN A 120 -14.02 -20.48 6.31
CA ASN A 120 -15.39 -20.82 5.94
C ASN A 120 -15.37 -21.79 4.75
N PRO A 121 -15.70 -23.08 4.94
CA PRO A 121 -15.63 -24.08 3.89
C PRO A 121 -16.47 -23.71 2.65
N LEU A 122 -17.66 -23.14 2.83
CA LEU A 122 -18.53 -22.80 1.72
C LEU A 122 -17.96 -21.66 0.87
N GLU A 123 -17.39 -20.64 1.51
CA GLU A 123 -16.72 -19.54 0.81
C GLU A 123 -15.41 -20.02 0.15
N GLN A 124 -14.65 -20.89 0.80
CA GLN A 124 -13.47 -21.51 0.19
C GLN A 124 -13.81 -22.35 -1.03
N CYS A 125 -14.93 -23.09 -0.98
CA CYS A 125 -15.43 -23.79 -2.15
C CYS A 125 -15.78 -22.79 -3.26
N ARG A 126 -16.52 -21.72 -2.98
CA ARG A 126 -16.89 -20.72 -4.00
C ARG A 126 -15.70 -20.05 -4.67
N ILE A 127 -14.58 -19.90 -3.94
CA ILE A 127 -13.34 -19.33 -4.48
C ILE A 127 -12.60 -20.32 -5.36
N SER A 128 -12.56 -21.60 -5.00
CA SER A 128 -11.75 -22.63 -5.67
C SER A 128 -12.51 -23.42 -6.75
N CYS A 129 -13.85 -23.48 -6.66
CA CYS A 129 -14.76 -24.16 -7.58
C CYS A 129 -15.06 -23.28 -8.82
N GLU A 130 -14.01 -22.91 -9.55
CA GLU A 130 -14.17 -22.22 -10.83
C GLU A 130 -14.90 -23.13 -11.82
N ASN A 131 -15.85 -22.59 -12.58
CA ASN A 131 -16.72 -23.37 -13.50
C ASN A 131 -17.57 -24.46 -12.83
N GLY A 132 -17.88 -24.29 -11.55
CA GLY A 132 -18.80 -25.16 -10.81
C GLY A 132 -19.67 -24.36 -9.84
N ARG A 133 -20.50 -25.10 -9.10
CA ARG A 133 -21.32 -24.59 -8.01
C ARG A 133 -21.07 -25.40 -6.74
N CYS A 134 -21.07 -24.74 -5.59
CA CYS A 134 -20.90 -25.39 -4.30
C CYS A 134 -22.23 -25.80 -3.70
N ASP A 135 -22.31 -27.02 -3.17
CA ASP A 135 -23.43 -27.44 -2.32
C ASP A 135 -23.24 -26.99 -0.86
N GLU A 136 -24.24 -27.23 -0.02
CA GLU A 136 -24.23 -26.90 1.42
C GLU A 136 -23.11 -27.58 2.21
N ASN A 137 -22.55 -28.68 1.69
CA ASN A 137 -21.44 -29.41 2.27
C ASN A 137 -20.08 -28.96 1.71
N ALA A 138 -20.04 -27.80 1.05
CA ALA A 138 -18.87 -27.23 0.39
C ALA A 138 -18.24 -28.17 -0.67
N ARG A 139 -19.05 -29.05 -1.29
CA ARG A 139 -18.60 -29.87 -2.42
C ARG A 139 -18.85 -29.13 -3.73
N CYS A 140 -17.84 -29.11 -4.58
CA CYS A 140 -17.90 -28.51 -5.91
C CYS A 140 -18.60 -29.45 -6.90
N HIS A 141 -19.62 -28.94 -7.58
CA HIS A 141 -20.34 -29.62 -8.65
C HIS A 141 -20.08 -28.88 -9.96
N CYS A 142 -19.41 -29.53 -10.91
CA CYS A 142 -19.02 -28.89 -12.16
C CYS A 142 -20.23 -28.53 -13.01
N GLU A 143 -20.17 -27.34 -13.62
CA GLU A 143 -21.16 -26.91 -14.60
C GLU A 143 -21.04 -27.72 -15.89
N ARG A 144 -22.08 -27.65 -16.74
CA ARG A 144 -22.10 -28.40 -18.00
C ARG A 144 -20.89 -28.04 -18.88
N GLY A 145 -20.19 -29.07 -19.35
CA GLY A 145 -18.98 -28.94 -20.18
C GLY A 145 -17.67 -28.96 -19.39
N PHE A 146 -17.76 -29.19 -18.07
CA PHE A 146 -16.61 -29.36 -17.19
C PHE A 146 -16.73 -30.68 -16.41
N VAL A 147 -15.59 -31.25 -16.03
CA VAL A 147 -15.45 -32.47 -15.25
C VAL A 147 -14.50 -32.24 -14.07
N MET A 148 -14.70 -33.01 -13.00
CA MET A 148 -13.83 -32.92 -11.81
C MET A 148 -12.43 -33.46 -12.15
N GLY A 149 -11.42 -32.61 -12.00
CA GLY A 149 -10.01 -32.99 -12.12
C GLY A 149 -9.47 -33.61 -10.83
N ASP A 150 -8.29 -34.23 -10.92
CA ASP A 150 -7.61 -34.88 -9.78
C ASP A 150 -7.22 -33.90 -8.67
N ASP A 151 -7.12 -32.61 -8.99
CA ASP A 151 -6.87 -31.52 -8.04
C ASP A 151 -8.15 -30.97 -7.38
N GLY A 152 -9.30 -31.62 -7.60
CA GLY A 152 -10.58 -31.21 -7.05
C GLY A 152 -11.16 -29.94 -7.69
N ARG A 153 -10.66 -29.55 -8.88
CA ARG A 153 -11.15 -28.39 -9.65
C ARG A 153 -11.89 -28.83 -10.91
N CYS A 154 -12.85 -28.02 -11.35
CA CYS A 154 -13.56 -28.30 -12.59
C CYS A 154 -12.72 -27.89 -13.80
N ARG A 155 -12.43 -28.86 -14.66
CA ARG A 155 -11.63 -28.71 -15.87
C ARG A 155 -12.51 -28.97 -17.09
N ASP A 156 -12.07 -28.47 -18.25
CA ASP A 156 -12.83 -28.66 -19.47
C ASP A 156 -13.04 -30.15 -19.80
N GLU A 157 -14.27 -30.49 -20.16
CA GLU A 157 -14.61 -31.82 -20.68
C GLU A 157 -14.03 -31.94 -22.11
N VAL A 158 -12.86 -32.57 -22.22
CA VAL A 158 -12.20 -32.86 -23.50
C VAL A 158 -12.93 -33.99 -24.22
N ILE A 159 -13.51 -33.69 -25.38
CA ILE A 159 -14.24 -34.66 -26.21
C ILE A 159 -13.24 -35.45 -27.07
N PHE A 160 -12.36 -34.75 -27.79
CA PHE A 160 -11.32 -35.38 -28.60
C PHE A 160 -10.14 -34.41 -28.80
N CYS A 161 -8.96 -34.97 -29.03
CA CYS A 161 -7.77 -34.19 -29.37
C CYS A 161 -7.18 -34.66 -30.70
N LEU A 162 -6.83 -33.70 -31.55
CA LEU A 162 -6.10 -33.93 -32.79
C LEU A 162 -4.61 -33.68 -32.56
N LYS A 163 -3.76 -34.66 -32.87
CA LYS A 163 -2.31 -34.47 -32.86
C LYS A 163 -1.89 -33.67 -34.10
N ILE A 164 -1.31 -32.50 -33.89
CA ILE A 164 -0.75 -31.66 -34.96
C ILE A 164 0.77 -31.78 -34.92
N MET A 165 1.32 -32.41 -35.96
CA MET A 165 2.72 -32.83 -36.07
C MET A 165 3.76 -31.79 -35.60
N ARG A 166 3.54 -30.49 -35.80
CA ARG A 166 4.48 -29.40 -35.41
C ARG A 166 3.96 -28.45 -34.32
N LYS A 167 2.70 -28.59 -33.88
CA LYS A 167 2.03 -27.63 -32.97
C LYS A 167 1.46 -28.27 -31.70
N GLY A 168 1.78 -29.54 -31.43
CA GLY A 168 1.28 -30.25 -30.25
C GLY A 168 -0.04 -30.96 -30.51
N LYS A 169 -1.03 -30.81 -29.62
CA LYS A 169 -2.38 -31.35 -29.78
C LYS A 169 -3.38 -30.19 -29.68
N VAL A 170 -4.43 -30.22 -30.51
CA VAL A 170 -5.59 -29.32 -30.38
C VAL A 170 -6.73 -30.14 -29.84
N CYS A 171 -7.29 -29.72 -28.71
CA CYS A 171 -8.37 -30.42 -28.05
C CYS A 171 -9.69 -29.67 -28.23
N PHE A 172 -10.75 -30.43 -28.48
CA PHE A 172 -12.10 -29.93 -28.63
C PHE A 172 -12.86 -30.26 -27.37
N THR A 173 -13.34 -29.22 -26.70
CA THR A 173 -14.04 -29.33 -25.42
C THR A 173 -15.51 -29.02 -25.61
N ARG A 174 -16.35 -29.54 -24.70
CA ARG A 174 -17.80 -29.38 -24.84
C ARG A 174 -18.21 -27.93 -24.61
N GLY A 175 -18.87 -27.32 -25.60
CA GLY A 175 -19.44 -25.98 -25.48
C GLY A 175 -18.44 -24.83 -25.56
N LYS A 176 -17.16 -25.10 -25.83
CA LYS A 176 -16.12 -24.08 -26.06
C LYS A 176 -15.53 -24.22 -27.46
N LYS A 177 -14.93 -23.12 -27.96
CA LYS A 177 -14.11 -23.17 -29.19
C LYS A 177 -12.86 -24.00 -28.91
N ALA A 178 -12.26 -24.58 -29.95
CA ALA A 178 -11.04 -25.37 -29.82
C ALA A 178 -10.02 -24.57 -28.98
N SER A 179 -9.59 -25.15 -27.86
CA SER A 179 -8.57 -24.53 -27.02
C SER A 179 -7.21 -24.88 -27.61
N ASP A 180 -6.42 -23.85 -27.89
CA ASP A 180 -5.02 -23.99 -28.27
C ASP A 180 -4.17 -24.27 -27.03
N GLU A 181 -4.50 -25.26 -26.19
CA GLU A 181 -3.65 -25.58 -25.03
C GLU A 181 -3.38 -27.08 -24.87
N VAL A 182 -2.07 -27.33 -24.78
CA VAL A 182 -1.37 -28.60 -24.62
C VAL A 182 -1.54 -29.06 -23.19
N TYR A 183 -2.35 -30.10 -22.98
CA TYR A 183 -2.20 -30.95 -21.80
C TYR A 183 -0.88 -31.71 -21.97
N VAL A 184 0.13 -31.35 -21.17
CA VAL A 184 1.35 -32.14 -20.98
C VAL A 184 0.98 -33.47 -20.35
#